data_AF-A0A354YCA5-F1
#
_entry.id   AF-A0A354YCA5-F1
#
_cell.length_a   1.000
_cell.length_b   1.000
_cell.length_c   1.000
_cell.angle_alpha   90.00
_cell.angle_beta   90.00
_cell.angle_gamma   90.00
#
_symmetry.space_group_name_H-M   'P 1'
#
loop_
_entity.id
_entity.type
_entity.pdbx_description
1 polymer ?
#
loop_
_entity_poly.entity_id
_entity_poly.type
_entity_poly.pdbx_seq_one_letter_code
_entity_poly.pdbx_strand_id
1 'polypeptide(L)'
;MGGALRVPAGTEVEFELDVAAPPGSRVEPLLDGHPLETLDDPMLAQARARKTWSWRSDGHRHWLRVDVRATDGRLLLLGNPVYLNF
;
A
#
# COMPACT_ATOMS: atom_id res chain seq x y z
N MET A 1 8.36 10.16 -9.38
CA MET A 1 9.43 9.16 -9.66
C MET A 1 9.86 8.59 -8.32
N GLY A 2 9.59 7.31 -8.08
CA GLY A 2 9.99 6.61 -6.85
C GLY A 2 11.35 5.93 -7.04
N GLY A 3 12.12 5.77 -5.97
CA GLY A 3 13.34 4.97 -5.98
C GLY A 3 13.02 3.48 -6.20
N ALA A 4 13.98 2.72 -6.71
CA ALA A 4 13.89 1.27 -6.78
C ALA A 4 14.54 0.68 -5.52
N LEU A 5 13.81 -0.16 -4.81
CA LEU A 5 14.32 -0.91 -3.66
C LEU A 5 14.72 -2.32 -4.12
N ARG A 6 15.98 -2.71 -3.90
CA ARG A 6 16.43 -4.08 -4.16
C ARG A 6 16.19 -4.93 -2.92
N VAL A 7 15.38 -5.97 -3.07
CA VAL A 7 14.91 -6.83 -1.98
C VAL A 7 15.06 -8.30 -2.41
N PRO A 8 16.07 -9.02 -1.89
CA PRO A 8 16.25 -10.44 -2.16
C PRO A 8 15.03 -11.29 -1.81
N ALA A 9 14.94 -12.47 -2.41
CA ALA A 9 13.89 -13.44 -2.07
C ALA A 9 13.96 -13.83 -0.58
N GLY A 10 12.81 -13.92 0.06
CA GLY A 10 12.66 -14.25 1.48
C GLY A 10 12.85 -13.07 2.43
N THR A 11 13.30 -11.90 1.96
CA THR A 11 13.42 -10.69 2.78
C THR A 11 12.03 -10.08 3.03
N GLU A 12 11.77 -9.72 4.29
CA GLU A 12 10.57 -8.98 4.68
C GLU A 12 10.77 -7.47 4.48
N VAL A 13 9.77 -6.82 3.89
CA VAL A 13 9.72 -5.37 3.68
C VAL A 13 8.56 -4.81 4.49
N GLU A 14 8.86 -3.90 5.40
CA GLU A 14 7.83 -3.12 6.11
C GLU A 14 7.49 -1.88 5.30
N PHE A 15 6.19 -1.65 5.10
CA PHE A 15 5.65 -0.44 4.49
C PHE A 15 4.95 0.38 5.55
N GLU A 16 5.18 1.69 5.54
CA GLU A 16 4.44 2.67 6.32
C GLU A 16 3.69 3.61 5.38
N LEU A 17 2.41 3.83 5.68
CA LEU A 17 1.56 4.81 5.04
C LEU A 17 1.12 5.85 6.06
N ASP A 18 1.47 7.12 5.85
CA ASP A 18 0.80 8.27 6.46
C ASP A 18 -0.20 8.82 5.44
N VAL A 19 -1.48 8.81 5.80
CA VAL A 19 -2.59 9.13 4.89
C VAL A 19 -3.60 10.06 5.55
N ALA A 20 -4.10 11.02 4.79
CA ALA A 20 -5.21 11.88 5.18
C ALA A 20 -6.38 11.73 4.19
N ALA A 21 -7.53 11.26 4.67
CA ALA A 21 -8.75 11.07 3.89
C ALA A 21 -9.96 11.02 4.85
N PRO A 22 -11.21 11.22 4.39
CA PRO A 22 -12.38 11.20 5.25
C PRO A 22 -12.46 9.90 6.10
N PRO A 23 -12.87 9.97 7.38
CA PRO A 23 -13.16 8.77 8.17
C PRO A 23 -14.14 7.83 7.45
N GLY A 24 -13.92 6.53 7.57
CA GLY A 24 -14.64 5.49 6.82
C GLY A 24 -14.09 5.23 5.42
N SER A 25 -13.04 5.92 4.98
CA SER A 25 -12.33 5.57 3.73
C SER A 25 -11.54 4.28 3.91
N ARG A 26 -11.44 3.48 2.83
CA ARG A 26 -10.71 2.20 2.78
C ARG A 26 -9.35 2.37 2.10
N VAL A 27 -8.30 1.87 2.73
CA VAL A 27 -6.95 1.75 2.17
C VAL A 27 -6.82 0.44 1.40
N GLU A 28 -6.30 0.51 0.18
CA GLU A 28 -6.13 -0.63 -0.73
C GLU A 28 -4.68 -0.72 -1.22
N PRO A 29 -3.81 -1.49 -0.52
CA PRO A 29 -2.52 -1.88 -1.07
C PRO A 29 -2.74 -2.79 -2.29
N LEU A 30 -1.98 -2.52 -3.36
CA LEU A 30 -2.00 -3.26 -4.61
C LEU A 30 -0.58 -3.70 -4.94
N LEU A 31 -0.39 -4.99 -5.20
CA LEU A 31 0.84 -5.55 -5.75
C LEU A 31 0.59 -5.91 -7.22
N ASP A 32 1.29 -5.25 -8.13
CA ASP A 32 1.09 -5.41 -9.58
C ASP A 32 -0.38 -5.25 -10.01
N GLY A 33 -1.12 -4.35 -9.34
CA GLY A 33 -2.52 -4.05 -9.62
C GLY A 33 -3.53 -4.99 -8.98
N HIS A 34 -3.07 -6.00 -8.24
CA HIS A 34 -3.92 -6.94 -7.52
C HIS A 34 -4.00 -6.56 -6.04
N PRO A 35 -5.18 -6.64 -5.39
CA PRO A 35 -5.32 -6.42 -3.96
C PRO A 35 -4.33 -7.25 -3.15
N LEU A 36 -3.62 -6.58 -2.25
CA LEU A 36 -2.71 -7.20 -1.30
C LEU A 36 -3.36 -7.16 0.10
N GLU A 37 -3.83 -8.31 0.57
CA GLU A 37 -4.54 -8.47 1.85
C GLU A 37 -3.57 -8.57 3.04
N THR A 38 -2.75 -7.53 3.25
CA THR A 38 -1.72 -7.49 4.31
C THR A 38 -2.07 -6.55 5.47
N LEU A 39 -3.11 -5.74 5.33
CA LEU A 39 -3.59 -4.84 6.39
C LEU A 39 -4.62 -5.56 7.25
N ASP A 40 -4.39 -5.64 8.56
CA ASP A 40 -5.37 -6.16 9.53
C ASP A 40 -6.64 -5.29 9.59
N ASP A 41 -6.46 -3.97 9.50
CA ASP A 41 -7.55 -3.00 9.42
C ASP A 41 -7.30 -2.04 8.25
N PRO A 42 -8.02 -2.20 7.12
CA PRO A 42 -7.90 -1.29 5.98
C PRO A 42 -8.71 0.01 6.16
N MET A 43 -9.54 0.14 7.19
CA MET A 43 -10.43 1.29 7.35
C MET A 43 -9.76 2.44 8.09
N LEU A 44 -10.06 3.67 7.68
CA LEU A 44 -9.60 4.87 8.39
C LEU A 44 -10.63 5.29 9.44
N ALA A 45 -10.30 5.11 10.72
CA ALA A 45 -11.15 5.56 11.82
C ALA A 45 -11.16 7.09 12.00
N GLN A 46 -10.11 7.77 11.55
CA GLN A 46 -9.90 9.21 11.71
C GLN A 46 -9.37 9.83 10.41
N ALA A 47 -9.47 11.16 10.30
CA ALA A 47 -9.17 11.88 9.07
C ALA A 47 -7.69 11.82 8.64
N ARG A 48 -6.78 11.47 9.55
CA ARG A 48 -5.37 11.20 9.27
C ARG A 48 -4.90 10.00 10.07
N ALA A 49 -4.30 9.01 9.45
CA ALA A 49 -3.83 7.82 10.13
C ALA A 49 -2.48 7.36 9.59
N ARG A 50 -1.80 6.57 10.41
CA ARG A 50 -0.65 5.77 10.00
C ARG A 50 -1.08 4.31 9.91
N LYS A 51 -0.72 3.62 8.83
CA LYS A 51 -0.92 2.18 8.66
C LYS A 51 0.45 1.55 8.37
N THR A 52 0.70 0.37 8.93
CA THR A 52 1.91 -0.42 8.66
C THR A 52 1.52 -1.82 8.27
N TRP A 53 2.30 -2.44 7.39
CA TRP A 53 2.17 -3.84 7.03
C TRP A 53 3.48 -4.37 6.47
N SER A 54 3.64 -5.69 6.51
CA SER A 54 4.79 -6.37 5.95
C SER A 54 4.42 -7.14 4.69
N TRP A 55 5.36 -7.22 3.75
CA TRP A 55 5.28 -8.09 2.59
C TRP A 55 6.62 -8.82 2.42
N ARG A 56 6.56 -10.12 2.17
CA ARG A 56 7.76 -10.95 1.96
C ARG A 56 8.09 -11.02 0.47
N SER A 57 9.29 -10.55 0.12
CA SER A 57 9.77 -10.58 -1.26
C SER A 57 9.97 -11.99 -1.78
N ASP A 58 9.62 -12.21 -3.04
CA ASP A 58 9.93 -13.42 -3.80
C ASP A 58 11.20 -13.25 -4.68
N GLY A 59 11.81 -12.06 -4.66
CA GLY A 59 12.97 -11.71 -5.46
C GLY A 59 12.67 -11.25 -6.89
N HIS A 60 11.41 -11.25 -7.32
CA HIS A 60 10.99 -10.76 -8.63
C HIS A 60 10.68 -9.26 -8.62
N ARG A 61 10.42 -8.73 -9.81
CA ARG A 61 10.04 -7.34 -10.02
C ARG A 61 8.57 -7.15 -9.67
N HIS A 62 8.32 -6.19 -8.80
CA HIS A 62 6.97 -5.80 -8.41
C HIS A 62 6.86 -4.29 -8.27
N TRP A 63 5.67 -3.75 -8.54
CA TRP A 63 5.33 -2.42 -8.07
C TRP A 63 4.23 -2.53 -7.03
N LEU A 64 4.40 -1.81 -5.93
CA LEU A 64 3.39 -1.67 -4.89
C LEU A 64 2.79 -0.27 -4.95
N ARG A 65 1.47 -0.18 -4.96
CA ARG A 65 0.74 1.10 -4.89
C ARG A 65 -0.29 1.03 -3.77
N VAL A 66 -0.65 2.18 -3.23
CA VAL A 66 -1.76 2.28 -2.28
C VAL A 66 -2.81 3.21 -2.85
N ASP A 67 -4.04 2.72 -2.96
CA ASP A 67 -5.20 3.51 -3.31
C ASP A 67 -6.04 3.76 -2.05
N VAL A 68 -6.82 4.84 -2.03
CA VAL A 68 -7.79 5.12 -0.96
C VAL A 68 -9.15 5.36 -1.57
N ARG A 69 -10.15 4.62 -1.10
CA ARG A 69 -11.53 4.66 -1.59
C ARG A 69 -12.46 5.26 -0.56
N ALA A 70 -13.44 6.02 -1.00
CA ALA A 70 -14.57 6.43 -0.16
C ALA A 70 -15.45 5.24 0.20
N THR A 71 -16.38 5.44 1.14
CA THR A 71 -17.39 4.45 1.55
C THR A 71 -18.31 4.02 0.41
N ASP A 72 -18.47 4.85 -0.62
CA ASP A 72 -19.22 4.58 -1.86
C ASP A 72 -18.38 3.85 -2.94
N GLY A 73 -17.11 3.51 -2.65
CA GLY A 73 -16.19 2.84 -3.57
C GLY A 73 -15.47 3.76 -4.56
N ARG A 74 -15.74 5.07 -4.54
CA ARG A 74 -15.06 6.04 -5.40
C ARG A 74 -13.60 6.20 -4.99
N LEU A 75 -12.69 6.23 -5.95
CA LEU A 75 -11.28 6.49 -5.72
C LEU A 75 -11.09 7.95 -5.25
N LEU A 76 -10.48 8.14 -4.09
CA LEU A 76 -10.16 9.45 -3.51
C LEU A 76 -8.69 9.80 -3.70
N LEU A 77 -7.80 8.86 -3.41
CA LEU A 77 -6.35 9.04 -3.52
C LEU A 77 -5.74 7.89 -4.32
N LEU A 78 -4.78 8.26 -5.17
CA LEU A 78 -3.94 7.34 -5.92
C LEU A 78 -2.49 7.57 -5.48
N GLY A 79 -1.90 6.59 -4.81
CA GLY A 79 -0.51 6.67 -4.37
C GLY A 79 0.49 6.57 -5.53
N ASN A 80 1.71 7.05 -5.31
CA ASN A 80 2.81 6.77 -6.22
C ASN A 80 3.33 5.35 -6.00
N PRO A 81 3.57 4.55 -7.06
CA PRO A 81 4.13 3.23 -6.89
C PRO A 81 5.54 3.22 -6.31
N VAL A 82 5.81 2.24 -5.45
CA VAL A 82 7.14 1.84 -4.99
C VAL A 82 7.60 0.66 -5.85
N TYR A 83 8.77 0.77 -6.46
CA TYR A 83 9.30 -0.26 -7.35
C TYR A 83 10.28 -1.15 -6.58
N LEU A 84 10.06 -2.46 -6.68
CA LEU A 84 10.81 -3.51 -6.02
C LEU A 84 11.56 -4.30 -7.10
N ASN A 85 12.88 -4.39 -7.00
CA ASN A 85 13.77 -5.16 -7.88
C ASN A 85 13.81 -4.74 -9.37
N PHE A 86 13.35 -3.54 -9.74
CA PHE A 86 13.43 -3.01 -11.11
C PHE A 86 14.86 -2.69 -11.58
#